data_AF-A0A1G0GHA4-F1
#
_entry.id   AF-A0A1G0GHA4-F1
#
_cell.length_a   1.000
_cell.length_b   1.000
_cell.length_c   1.000
_cell.angle_alpha   90.00
_cell.angle_beta   90.00
_cell.angle_gamma   90.00
#
_symmetry.space_group_name_H-M   'P 1'
#
loop_
_entity.id
_entity.type
_entity.pdbx_description
1 polymer ?
#
loop_
_entity_poly.entity_id
_entity_poly.type
_entity_poly.pdbx_seq_one_letter_code
_entity_poly.pdbx_strand_id
1 'polypeptide(L)'
;MSINYLSSNLIRLLCKLSFSIVFAIIINHYLLLTNLYWVLLPAILVSLPTRGSQLRKGFIFLIILLAIVIAVQFFVPISLQDRAIDIMLGVTIGIWSQFIWPINLAKEFRADILPILQAMIHYLEAMITDFSHDTHAKNIFEKKVTLEKLLTKRKIYPEWIFSSGFNPGLRAGFRFFLIRLDQVIELLLILNYQLHRQRKHDIDPPVLDFIIKSLHINVEILLMLVKYFKHNQINNTQSDYASDIAALEKSFWQMLPGNLELLDLAEEFLVLAALIRNVKDTRGCLLKLANALPEPEG
;
A
#
# COMPACT_ATOMS: atom_id res chain seq x y z
N MET A 1 -22.35 -7.23 13.73
CA MET A 1 -22.43 -7.28 12.25
C MET A 1 -21.18 -7.98 11.65
N SER A 2 -20.77 -9.10 12.24
CA SER A 2 -19.56 -9.89 11.94
C SER A 2 -19.83 -11.14 11.10
N ILE A 3 -21.10 -11.48 10.87
CA ILE A 3 -21.53 -12.77 10.28
C ILE A 3 -21.36 -12.78 8.75
N ASN A 4 -21.50 -11.64 8.06
CA ASN A 4 -21.51 -11.58 6.60
C ASN A 4 -20.11 -11.58 5.94
N TYR A 5 -19.03 -11.29 6.67
CA TYR A 5 -17.66 -11.34 6.12
C TYR A 5 -16.98 -12.68 6.39
N LEU A 6 -17.32 -13.31 7.53
CA LEU A 6 -17.03 -14.72 7.73
C LEU A 6 -17.65 -15.53 6.60
N SER A 7 -18.92 -15.26 6.23
CA SER A 7 -19.58 -15.98 5.14
C SER A 7 -18.95 -15.74 3.77
N SER A 8 -18.54 -14.52 3.39
CA SER A 8 -17.94 -14.28 2.05
C SER A 8 -16.55 -14.91 1.89
N ASN A 9 -15.70 -14.81 2.92
CA ASN A 9 -14.40 -15.49 2.90
C ASN A 9 -14.54 -17.00 3.08
N LEU A 10 -15.53 -17.48 3.86
CA LEU A 10 -15.90 -18.91 3.87
C LEU A 10 -16.40 -19.33 2.50
N ILE A 11 -17.23 -18.56 1.81
CA ILE A 11 -17.75 -18.92 0.49
C ILE A 11 -16.60 -18.97 -0.52
N ARG A 12 -15.67 -18.00 -0.49
CA ARG A 12 -14.46 -18.06 -1.34
C ARG A 12 -13.58 -19.25 -0.97
N LEU A 13 -13.40 -19.55 0.32
CA LEU A 13 -12.62 -20.70 0.79
C LEU A 13 -13.30 -22.02 0.44
N LEU A 14 -14.62 -22.12 0.60
CA LEU A 14 -15.47 -23.26 0.29
C LEU A 14 -15.55 -23.50 -1.21
N CYS A 15 -15.63 -22.45 -2.03
CA CYS A 15 -15.51 -22.58 -3.48
C CYS A 15 -14.11 -23.04 -3.88
N LYS A 16 -13.05 -22.55 -3.22
CA LYS A 16 -11.67 -23.01 -3.46
C LYS A 16 -11.48 -24.47 -3.04
N LEU A 17 -12.05 -24.87 -1.91
CA LEU A 17 -12.04 -26.24 -1.41
C LEU A 17 -12.89 -27.16 -2.27
N SER A 18 -14.11 -26.76 -2.62
CA SER A 18 -15.01 -27.56 -3.46
C SER A 18 -14.43 -27.74 -4.86
N PHE A 19 -13.85 -26.69 -5.44
CA PHE A 19 -13.19 -26.80 -6.74
C PHE A 19 -11.93 -27.67 -6.65
N SER A 20 -11.12 -27.55 -5.59
CA SER A 20 -9.95 -28.41 -5.38
C SER A 20 -10.35 -29.87 -5.15
N ILE A 21 -11.43 -30.14 -4.42
CA ILE A 21 -11.94 -31.50 -4.17
C ILE A 21 -12.50 -32.10 -5.46
N VAL A 22 -13.31 -31.36 -6.21
CA VAL A 22 -13.84 -31.81 -7.50
C VAL A 22 -12.70 -32.07 -8.48
N PHE A 23 -11.70 -31.18 -8.53
CA PHE A 23 -10.53 -31.35 -9.38
C PHE A 23 -9.67 -32.53 -8.94
N ALA A 24 -9.47 -32.74 -7.64
CA ALA A 24 -8.78 -33.90 -7.10
C ALA A 24 -9.53 -35.21 -7.40
N ILE A 25 -10.86 -35.22 -7.34
CA ILE A 25 -11.69 -36.38 -7.70
C ILE A 25 -11.59 -36.67 -9.21
N ILE A 26 -11.65 -35.64 -10.05
CA ILE A 26 -11.48 -35.78 -11.52
C ILE A 26 -10.08 -36.30 -11.83
N ILE A 27 -9.04 -35.67 -11.28
CA ILE A 27 -7.64 -36.09 -11.45
C ILE A 27 -7.45 -37.53 -10.97
N ASN A 28 -7.95 -37.89 -9.79
CA ASN A 28 -7.84 -39.25 -9.25
C ASN A 28 -8.59 -40.27 -10.12
N HIS A 29 -9.80 -39.93 -10.59
CA HIS A 29 -10.59 -40.79 -11.47
C HIS A 29 -9.91 -41.03 -12.82
N TYR A 30 -9.33 -39.99 -13.43
CA TYR A 30 -8.66 -40.10 -14.73
C TYR A 30 -7.23 -40.69 -14.64
N LEU A 31 -6.48 -40.43 -13.56
CA LEU A 31 -5.13 -41.00 -13.34
C LEU A 31 -5.14 -42.48 -13.00
N LEU A 32 -6.16 -42.98 -12.28
CA LEU A 32 -6.32 -44.41 -11.99
C LEU A 32 -6.54 -45.26 -13.25
N LEU A 33 -7.04 -44.65 -14.34
CA LEU A 33 -7.46 -45.37 -15.54
C LEU A 33 -6.41 -45.45 -16.67
N THR A 34 -5.36 -44.62 -16.66
CA THR A 34 -4.60 -44.36 -17.89
C THR A 34 -3.08 -44.51 -17.85
N ASN A 35 -2.45 -44.96 -16.76
CA ASN A 35 -0.99 -45.20 -16.70
C ASN A 35 -0.18 -44.02 -17.30
N LEU A 36 -0.50 -42.81 -16.83
CA LEU A 36 -0.18 -41.55 -17.48
C LEU A 36 1.25 -41.04 -17.19
N TYR A 37 2.26 -41.82 -17.57
CA TYR A 37 3.67 -41.38 -17.54
C TYR A 37 4.02 -40.42 -18.70
N TRP A 38 3.17 -40.34 -19.73
CA TRP A 38 3.45 -39.66 -21.00
C TRP A 38 3.04 -38.18 -21.07
N VAL A 39 2.22 -37.67 -20.14
CA VAL A 39 1.80 -36.25 -20.12
C VAL A 39 2.80 -35.35 -19.38
N LEU A 40 3.63 -35.93 -18.50
CA LEU A 40 4.65 -35.22 -17.74
C LEU A 40 5.83 -34.77 -18.60
N LEU A 41 6.21 -35.59 -19.59
CA LEU A 41 7.35 -35.37 -20.48
C LEU A 41 7.16 -34.14 -21.42
N PRO A 42 5.98 -33.91 -22.04
CA PRO A 42 5.70 -32.68 -22.78
C PRO A 42 5.66 -31.43 -21.88
N ALA A 43 5.12 -31.53 -20.66
CA ALA A 43 5.10 -30.40 -19.71
C ALA A 43 6.52 -29.98 -19.29
N ILE A 44 7.45 -30.94 -19.17
CA ILE A 44 8.88 -30.70 -18.93
C ILE A 44 9.53 -30.02 -20.13
N LEU A 45 9.28 -30.52 -21.35
CA LEU A 45 9.84 -29.97 -22.60
C LEU A 45 9.41 -28.52 -22.87
N VAL A 46 8.17 -28.15 -22.51
CA VAL A 46 7.64 -26.79 -22.68
C VAL A 46 8.19 -25.80 -21.63
N SER A 47 8.65 -26.28 -20.47
CA SER A 47 9.15 -25.42 -19.37
C SER A 47 10.60 -24.95 -19.51
N LEU A 48 11.42 -25.69 -20.27
CA LEU A 48 12.86 -25.48 -20.46
C LEU A 48 13.30 -24.12 -21.07
N PRO A 49 12.50 -23.38 -21.85
CA PRO A 49 12.94 -22.09 -22.41
C PRO A 49 12.87 -20.89 -21.44
N THR A 50 12.23 -21.02 -20.27
CA THR A 50 11.99 -19.87 -19.38
C THR A 50 13.20 -19.57 -18.46
N ARG A 51 14.15 -18.76 -18.95
CA ARG A 51 15.27 -18.28 -18.13
C ARG A 51 14.83 -17.18 -17.16
N GLY A 52 15.11 -17.38 -15.87
CA GLY A 52 15.16 -16.31 -14.84
C GLY A 52 13.95 -16.13 -13.93
N SER A 53 12.81 -16.78 -14.20
CA SER A 53 11.57 -16.56 -13.43
C SER A 53 11.51 -17.40 -12.14
N GLN A 54 10.79 -16.91 -11.12
CA GLN A 54 10.43 -17.70 -9.92
C GLN A 54 9.73 -19.02 -10.29
N LEU A 55 9.07 -19.06 -11.46
CA LEU A 55 8.50 -20.26 -12.07
C LEU A 55 9.53 -21.37 -12.26
N ARG A 56 10.76 -21.08 -12.70
CA ARG A 56 11.82 -22.09 -12.87
C ARG A 56 12.18 -22.75 -11.54
N LYS A 57 12.23 -21.99 -10.45
CA LYS A 57 12.51 -22.54 -9.11
C LYS A 57 11.37 -23.43 -8.62
N GLY A 58 10.12 -23.00 -8.82
CA GLY A 58 8.93 -23.83 -8.50
C GLY A 58 8.86 -25.10 -9.33
N PHE A 59 9.21 -25.03 -10.62
CA PHE A 59 9.22 -26.18 -11.53
C PHE A 59 10.35 -27.17 -11.23
N ILE A 60 11.56 -26.68 -10.93
CA ILE A 60 12.68 -27.53 -10.47
C ILE A 60 12.31 -28.24 -9.16
N PHE A 61 11.69 -27.53 -8.21
CA PHE A 61 11.23 -28.14 -6.96
C PHE A 61 10.18 -29.22 -7.20
N LEU A 62 9.21 -28.97 -8.09
CA LEU A 62 8.21 -29.97 -8.49
C LEU A 62 8.85 -31.19 -9.17
N ILE A 63 9.85 -31.01 -10.04
CA ILE A 63 10.59 -32.11 -10.67
C ILE A 63 11.36 -32.94 -9.65
N ILE A 64 12.05 -32.31 -8.70
CA ILE A 64 12.77 -33.01 -7.63
C ILE A 64 11.79 -33.80 -6.77
N LEU A 65 10.65 -33.19 -6.40
CA LEU A 65 9.61 -33.86 -5.63
C LEU A 65 9.02 -35.07 -6.39
N LEU A 66 8.80 -34.93 -7.70
CA LEU A 66 8.31 -35.99 -8.55
C LEU A 66 9.30 -37.15 -8.67
N ALA A 67 10.59 -36.85 -8.82
CA ALA A 67 11.65 -37.85 -8.84
C ALA A 67 11.76 -38.60 -7.50
N ILE A 68 11.60 -37.90 -6.37
CA ILE A 68 11.55 -38.52 -5.04
C ILE A 68 10.35 -39.47 -4.93
N VAL A 69 9.17 -39.10 -5.42
CA VAL A 69 7.98 -39.97 -5.33
C VAL A 69 8.12 -41.20 -6.23
N ILE A 70 8.65 -41.06 -7.44
CA ILE A 70 8.93 -42.19 -8.32
C ILE A 70 9.95 -43.12 -7.65
N ALA A 71 11.02 -42.58 -7.06
CA ALA A 71 12.00 -43.38 -6.32
C ALA A 71 11.35 -44.09 -5.13
N VAL A 72 10.53 -43.38 -4.34
CA VAL A 72 9.81 -43.91 -3.18
C VAL A 72 8.85 -45.04 -3.57
N GLN A 73 8.20 -44.98 -4.73
CA GLN A 73 7.32 -46.05 -5.20
C GLN A 73 8.01 -47.41 -5.36
N PHE A 74 9.31 -47.44 -5.65
CA PHE A 74 10.07 -48.69 -5.77
C PHE A 74 10.55 -49.26 -4.43
N PHE A 75 10.63 -48.44 -3.38
CA PHE A 75 11.26 -48.82 -2.10
C PHE A 75 10.31 -48.85 -0.90
N VAL A 76 9.09 -48.33 -1.03
CA VAL A 76 8.21 -48.08 0.12
C VAL A 76 6.94 -48.94 0.06
N PRO A 77 6.56 -49.61 1.18
CA PRO A 77 5.36 -50.43 1.26
C PRO A 77 4.08 -49.66 0.89
N ILE A 78 3.10 -50.38 0.33
CA ILE A 78 1.83 -49.85 -0.20
C ILE A 78 1.11 -48.91 0.79
N SER A 79 1.20 -49.14 2.10
CA SER A 79 0.56 -48.31 3.13
C SER A 79 1.15 -46.90 3.28
N LEU A 80 2.38 -46.67 2.83
CA LEU A 80 3.04 -45.36 2.82
C LEU A 80 2.92 -44.66 1.45
N GLN A 81 2.51 -45.38 0.38
CA GLN A 81 2.25 -44.79 -0.92
C GLN A 81 1.05 -43.83 -0.88
N ASP A 82 -0.02 -44.18 -0.15
CA ASP A 82 -1.20 -43.31 -0.02
C ASP A 82 -0.85 -41.94 0.59
N ARG A 83 0.01 -41.93 1.62
CA ARG A 83 0.50 -40.68 2.23
C ARG A 83 1.38 -39.86 1.28
N ALA A 84 2.17 -40.53 0.43
CA ALA A 84 3.00 -39.85 -0.56
C ALA A 84 2.14 -39.22 -1.67
N ILE A 85 1.06 -39.88 -2.07
CA ILE A 85 0.07 -39.36 -3.03
C ILE A 85 -0.67 -38.14 -2.44
N ASP A 86 -1.05 -38.18 -1.17
CA ASP A 86 -1.67 -37.03 -0.49
C ASP A 86 -0.75 -35.81 -0.43
N ILE A 87 0.53 -36.03 -0.11
CA ILE A 87 1.55 -34.96 -0.11
C ILE A 87 1.72 -34.39 -1.53
N MET A 88 1.77 -35.24 -2.55
CA MET A 88 1.81 -34.84 -3.96
C MET A 88 0.60 -34.00 -4.35
N LEU A 89 -0.61 -34.46 -4.03
CA LEU A 89 -1.83 -33.70 -4.31
C LEU A 89 -1.80 -32.35 -3.60
N GLY A 90 -1.37 -32.29 -2.34
CA GLY A 90 -1.19 -31.05 -1.59
C GLY A 90 -0.21 -30.08 -2.25
N VAL A 91 0.94 -30.58 -2.72
CA VAL A 91 1.95 -29.76 -3.42
C VAL A 91 1.44 -29.29 -4.79
N THR A 92 0.78 -30.17 -5.55
CA THR A 92 0.23 -29.83 -6.87
C THR A 92 -0.88 -28.79 -6.76
N ILE A 93 -1.79 -28.94 -5.78
CA ILE A 93 -2.83 -27.94 -5.46
C ILE A 93 -2.18 -26.63 -5.05
N GLY A 94 -1.14 -26.67 -4.20
CA GLY A 94 -0.40 -25.49 -3.77
C GLY A 94 0.21 -24.72 -4.96
N ILE A 95 0.87 -25.42 -5.88
CA ILE A 95 1.49 -24.83 -7.07
C ILE A 95 0.41 -24.31 -8.05
N TRP A 96 -0.64 -25.08 -8.30
CA TRP A 96 -1.73 -24.67 -9.18
C TRP A 96 -2.50 -23.47 -8.62
N SER A 97 -2.65 -23.35 -7.31
CA SER A 97 -3.27 -22.18 -6.69
C SER A 97 -2.50 -20.88 -6.95
N GLN A 98 -1.17 -20.96 -7.14
CA GLN A 98 -0.33 -19.82 -7.54
C GLN A 98 -0.47 -19.50 -9.04
N PHE A 99 -0.77 -20.49 -9.88
CA PHE A 99 -0.96 -20.32 -11.32
C PHE A 99 -2.36 -19.79 -11.69
N ILE A 100 -3.42 -20.23 -11.01
CA ILE A 100 -4.81 -19.83 -11.33
C ILE A 100 -5.06 -18.35 -10.95
N TRP A 101 -4.33 -17.82 -9.96
CA TRP A 101 -4.38 -16.42 -9.60
C TRP A 101 -2.96 -15.84 -9.46
N PRO A 102 -2.35 -15.33 -10.55
CA PRO A 102 -1.24 -14.40 -10.42
C PRO A 102 -1.80 -13.13 -9.78
N ILE A 103 -1.86 -13.09 -8.45
CA ILE A 103 -2.22 -11.89 -7.71
C ILE A 103 -1.07 -10.92 -7.93
N ASN A 104 -1.21 -10.02 -8.89
CA ASN A 104 -0.31 -8.89 -9.01
C ASN A 104 -0.66 -7.92 -7.87
N LEU A 105 -0.17 -8.26 -6.68
CA LEU A 105 -0.41 -7.55 -5.42
C LEU A 105 -0.05 -6.07 -5.55
N ALA A 106 0.99 -5.76 -6.31
CA ALA A 106 1.39 -4.39 -6.60
C ALA A 106 0.31 -3.65 -7.40
N LYS A 107 -0.30 -4.30 -8.41
CA LYS A 107 -1.40 -3.71 -9.20
C LYS A 107 -2.67 -3.50 -8.37
N GLU A 108 -3.04 -4.48 -7.53
CA GLU A 108 -4.20 -4.36 -6.64
C GLU A 108 -3.99 -3.25 -5.61
N PHE A 109 -2.83 -3.23 -4.96
CA PHE A 109 -2.44 -2.16 -4.05
C PHE A 109 -2.43 -0.78 -4.72
N ARG A 110 -1.91 -0.67 -5.95
CA ARG A 110 -1.93 0.58 -6.73
C ARG A 110 -3.36 1.07 -6.97
N ALA A 111 -4.26 0.18 -7.35
CA ALA A 111 -5.66 0.52 -7.62
C ALA A 111 -6.38 1.02 -6.36
N ASP A 112 -6.06 0.44 -5.21
CA ASP A 112 -6.64 0.78 -3.90
C ASP A 112 -6.10 2.11 -3.33
N ILE A 113 -4.79 2.35 -3.46
CA ILE A 113 -4.12 3.55 -2.91
C ILE A 113 -4.35 4.82 -3.73
N LEU A 114 -4.42 4.70 -5.06
CA LEU A 114 -4.57 5.85 -5.96
C LEU A 114 -5.73 6.78 -5.60
N PRO A 115 -6.98 6.31 -5.36
CA PRO A 115 -8.08 7.20 -4.99
C PRO A 115 -7.84 7.88 -3.63
N ILE A 116 -7.13 7.25 -2.70
CA ILE A 116 -6.80 7.83 -1.39
C ILE A 116 -5.83 9.01 -1.58
N LEU A 117 -4.74 8.81 -2.33
CA LEU A 117 -3.77 9.87 -2.62
C LEU A 117 -4.43 11.06 -3.34
N GLN A 118 -5.32 10.79 -4.31
CA GLN A 118 -6.06 11.85 -5.00
C GLN A 118 -6.99 12.62 -4.05
N ALA A 119 -7.68 11.92 -3.14
CA ALA A 119 -8.51 12.58 -2.14
C ALA A 119 -7.68 13.43 -1.17
N MET A 120 -6.47 12.99 -0.80
CA MET A 120 -5.55 13.79 0.03
C MET A 120 -5.10 15.07 -0.69
N ILE A 121 -4.79 15.00 -1.99
CA ILE A 121 -4.46 16.17 -2.81
C ILE A 121 -5.63 17.16 -2.80
N HIS A 122 -6.83 16.69 -3.16
CA HIS A 122 -8.01 17.55 -3.21
C HIS A 122 -8.37 18.15 -1.84
N TYR A 123 -8.10 17.42 -0.76
CA TYR A 123 -8.29 17.92 0.59
C TYR A 123 -7.27 19.00 0.94
N LEU A 124 -5.98 18.79 0.62
CA LEU A 124 -4.92 19.75 0.86
C LEU A 124 -5.08 21.03 0.02
N GLU A 125 -5.44 20.91 -1.25
CA GLU A 125 -5.74 22.05 -2.13
C GLU A 125 -6.94 22.86 -1.60
N ALA A 126 -7.98 22.19 -1.10
CA ALA A 126 -9.11 22.86 -0.48
C ALA A 126 -8.72 23.61 0.80
N MET A 127 -7.83 23.03 1.63
CA MET A 127 -7.28 23.70 2.82
C MET A 127 -6.49 24.95 2.44
N ILE A 128 -5.61 24.87 1.44
CA ILE A 128 -4.83 26.01 0.95
C ILE A 128 -5.77 27.11 0.45
N THR A 129 -6.76 26.74 -0.37
CA THR A 129 -7.69 27.71 -0.97
C THR A 129 -8.51 28.46 0.09
N ASP A 130 -9.06 27.74 1.07
CA ASP A 130 -9.81 28.34 2.18
C ASP A 130 -8.94 29.25 3.04
N PHE A 131 -7.69 28.84 3.31
CA PHE A 131 -6.76 29.62 4.10
C PHE A 131 -6.31 30.89 3.37
N SER A 132 -6.18 30.86 2.04
CA SER A 132 -5.75 32.00 1.22
C SER A 132 -6.85 32.99 0.86
N HIS A 133 -8.07 32.52 0.54
CA HIS A 133 -9.10 33.35 -0.10
C HIS A 133 -10.41 33.45 0.72
N ASP A 134 -10.37 33.10 2.01
CA ASP A 134 -11.51 33.22 2.93
C ASP A 134 -12.79 32.53 2.41
N THR A 135 -12.65 31.49 1.59
CA THR A 135 -13.75 30.90 0.81
C THR A 135 -14.50 29.80 1.58
N HIS A 136 -15.50 29.16 0.97
CA HIS A 136 -16.51 28.33 1.65
C HIS A 136 -15.96 27.10 2.41
N ALA A 137 -16.02 27.14 3.75
CA ALA A 137 -15.77 26.01 4.66
C ALA A 137 -16.52 24.70 4.29
N LYS A 138 -17.63 24.81 3.55
CA LYS A 138 -18.40 23.68 3.04
C LYS A 138 -17.58 22.79 2.09
N ASN A 139 -16.74 23.37 1.22
CA ASN A 139 -15.93 22.62 0.27
C ASN A 139 -14.89 21.74 0.99
N ILE A 140 -14.18 22.28 1.99
CA ILE A 140 -13.21 21.51 2.79
C ILE A 140 -13.91 20.35 3.50
N PHE A 141 -15.06 20.61 4.11
CA PHE A 141 -15.82 19.57 4.82
C PHE A 141 -16.20 18.42 3.89
N GLU A 142 -16.68 18.73 2.68
CA GLU A 142 -17.01 17.71 1.67
C GLU A 142 -15.78 16.88 1.26
N LYS A 143 -14.62 17.52 1.04
CA LYS A 143 -13.37 16.82 0.73
C LYS A 143 -12.87 15.97 1.90
N LYS A 144 -12.97 16.47 3.15
CA LYS A 144 -12.65 15.71 4.36
C LYS A 144 -13.51 14.45 4.48
N VAL A 145 -14.83 14.61 4.38
CA VAL A 145 -15.78 13.48 4.46
C VAL A 145 -15.50 12.47 3.34
N THR A 146 -15.09 12.94 2.16
CA THR A 146 -14.73 12.06 1.05
C THR A 146 -13.50 11.23 1.39
N LEU A 147 -12.44 11.85 1.92
CA LEU A 147 -11.24 11.16 2.40
C LEU A 147 -11.57 10.13 3.49
N GLU A 148 -12.30 10.52 4.53
CA GLU A 148 -12.71 9.63 5.63
C GLU A 148 -13.57 8.45 5.14
N LYS A 149 -14.45 8.68 4.16
CA LYS A 149 -15.25 7.61 3.53
C LYS A 149 -14.36 6.61 2.79
N LEU A 150 -13.31 7.05 2.10
CA LEU A 150 -12.39 6.14 1.41
C LEU A 150 -11.62 5.26 2.40
N LEU A 151 -11.26 5.80 3.57
CA LEU A 151 -10.59 5.06 4.64
C LEU A 151 -11.53 4.08 5.35
N THR A 152 -12.79 4.48 5.56
CA THR A 152 -13.79 3.64 6.25
C THR A 152 -14.37 2.55 5.34
N LYS A 153 -14.38 2.80 4.02
CA LYS A 153 -14.94 1.86 3.05
C LYS A 153 -13.96 0.70 2.86
N ARG A 154 -14.28 -0.41 3.53
CA ARG A 154 -13.59 -1.73 3.51
C ARG A 154 -13.24 -2.33 2.14
N LYS A 155 -13.62 -1.70 1.03
CA LYS A 155 -13.29 -2.14 -0.34
C LYS A 155 -12.16 -1.35 -0.99
N ILE A 156 -11.77 -0.20 -0.43
CA ILE A 156 -10.79 0.71 -1.06
C ILE A 156 -9.51 0.76 -0.25
N TYR A 157 -9.59 0.81 1.08
CA TYR A 157 -8.39 0.70 1.89
C TYR A 157 -7.87 -0.75 1.88
N PRO A 158 -6.59 -1.01 1.57
CA PRO A 158 -6.08 -2.36 1.35
C PRO A 158 -5.79 -3.10 2.68
N GLU A 159 -6.83 -3.29 3.50
CA GLU A 159 -6.80 -4.00 4.78
C GLU A 159 -6.36 -5.47 4.63
N TRP A 160 -6.50 -6.03 3.41
CA TRP A 160 -6.12 -7.39 3.09
C TRP A 160 -4.63 -7.69 3.37
N ILE A 161 -3.77 -6.66 3.39
CA ILE A 161 -2.34 -6.76 3.78
C ILE A 161 -2.18 -7.24 5.24
N PHE A 162 -3.17 -6.99 6.09
CA PHE A 162 -3.16 -7.39 7.50
C PHE A 162 -3.73 -8.81 7.73
N SER A 163 -4.25 -9.47 6.70
CA SER A 163 -4.82 -10.80 6.82
C SER A 163 -3.78 -11.86 7.22
N SER A 164 -4.21 -12.84 8.02
CA SER A 164 -3.34 -13.89 8.58
C SER A 164 -2.63 -14.75 7.53
N GLY A 165 -3.13 -14.80 6.29
CA GLY A 165 -2.54 -15.54 5.18
C GLY A 165 -1.63 -14.74 4.24
N PHE A 166 -1.41 -13.44 4.47
CA PHE A 166 -0.60 -12.63 3.57
C PHE A 166 0.90 -12.96 3.68
N ASN A 167 1.66 -12.97 2.59
CA ASN A 167 3.09 -13.32 2.59
C ASN A 167 3.87 -12.41 3.56
N PRO A 168 4.51 -12.94 4.63
CA PRO A 168 5.23 -12.15 5.63
C PRO A 168 6.36 -11.29 5.04
N GLY A 169 7.04 -11.77 3.98
CA GLY A 169 8.14 -11.05 3.35
C GLY A 169 7.70 -9.81 2.58
N LEU A 170 6.54 -9.87 1.91
CA LEU A 170 5.96 -8.72 1.20
C LEU A 170 5.21 -7.77 2.14
N ARG A 171 4.72 -8.30 3.27
CA ARG A 171 3.91 -7.58 4.26
C ARG A 171 4.60 -6.34 4.82
N ALA A 172 5.91 -6.40 5.06
CA ALA A 172 6.64 -5.31 5.70
C ALA A 172 6.59 -4.01 4.88
N GLY A 173 6.84 -4.09 3.56
CA GLY A 173 6.84 -2.91 2.67
C GLY A 173 5.46 -2.27 2.54
N PHE A 174 4.44 -3.07 2.27
CA PHE A 174 3.06 -2.57 2.17
C PHE A 174 2.55 -1.97 3.49
N ARG A 175 2.84 -2.61 4.63
CA ARG A 175 2.47 -2.07 5.95
C ARG A 175 3.19 -0.77 6.26
N PHE A 176 4.49 -0.70 5.95
CA PHE A 176 5.25 0.53 6.13
C PHE A 176 4.60 1.69 5.36
N PHE A 177 4.24 1.45 4.10
CA PHE A 177 3.57 2.47 3.29
C PHE A 177 2.24 2.90 3.90
N LEU A 178 1.39 1.96 4.30
CA LEU A 178 0.09 2.28 4.91
C LEU A 178 0.21 3.05 6.22
N ILE A 179 1.11 2.64 7.11
CA ILE A 179 1.34 3.33 8.38
C ILE A 179 1.79 4.78 8.13
N ARG A 180 2.68 4.99 7.15
CA ARG A 180 3.14 6.34 6.79
C ARG A 180 2.05 7.16 6.11
N LEU A 181 1.21 6.53 5.29
CA LEU A 181 0.05 7.18 4.68
C LEU A 181 -0.94 7.66 5.75
N ASP A 182 -1.26 6.79 6.72
CA ASP A 182 -2.15 7.12 7.84
C ASP A 182 -1.60 8.30 8.65
N GLN A 183 -0.29 8.32 8.93
CA GLN A 183 0.37 9.44 9.60
C GLN A 183 0.24 10.75 8.83
N VAL A 184 0.38 10.73 7.49
CA VAL A 184 0.17 11.94 6.68
C VAL A 184 -1.29 12.39 6.78
N ILE A 185 -2.24 11.46 6.73
CA ILE A 185 -3.67 11.80 6.85
C ILE A 185 -3.98 12.44 8.20
N GLU A 186 -3.47 11.88 9.29
CA GLU A 186 -3.60 12.47 10.64
C GLU A 186 -3.01 13.88 10.69
N LEU A 187 -1.81 14.07 10.13
CA LEU A 187 -1.18 15.38 10.04
C LEU A 187 -2.00 16.37 9.20
N LEU A 188 -2.61 15.95 8.09
CA LEU A 188 -3.51 16.79 7.29
C LEU A 188 -4.75 17.22 8.08
N LEU A 189 -5.33 16.32 8.88
CA LEU A 189 -6.47 16.65 9.75
C LEU A 189 -6.08 17.64 10.85
N ILE A 190 -4.89 17.48 11.45
CA ILE A 190 -4.35 18.41 12.45
C ILE A 190 -4.06 19.77 11.80
N LEU A 191 -3.45 19.79 10.62
CA LEU A 191 -3.17 21.00 9.85
C LEU A 191 -4.47 21.77 9.56
N ASN A 192 -5.53 21.09 9.11
CA ASN A 192 -6.82 21.73 8.87
C ASN A 192 -7.34 22.45 10.13
N TYR A 193 -7.27 21.78 11.28
CA TYR A 193 -7.70 22.36 12.55
C TYR A 193 -6.86 23.59 12.93
N GLN A 194 -5.54 23.52 12.76
CA GLN A 194 -4.64 24.62 13.08
C GLN A 194 -4.77 25.81 12.14
N LEU A 195 -4.91 25.57 10.83
CA LEU A 195 -5.15 26.62 9.84
C LEU A 195 -6.43 27.37 10.15
N HIS A 196 -7.51 26.65 10.50
CA HIS A 196 -8.75 27.29 10.90
C HIS A 196 -8.61 28.10 12.20
N ARG A 197 -7.86 27.61 13.19
CA ARG A 197 -7.59 28.35 14.43
C ARG A 197 -6.77 29.61 14.15
N GLN A 198 -5.74 29.50 13.30
CA GLN A 198 -4.85 30.60 12.95
C GLN A 198 -5.54 31.70 12.13
N ARG A 199 -6.58 31.38 11.35
CA ARG A 199 -7.42 32.37 10.65
C ARG A 199 -8.06 33.41 11.57
N LYS A 200 -8.22 33.12 12.88
CA LYS A 200 -8.74 34.08 13.86
C LYS A 200 -7.71 35.11 14.31
N HIS A 201 -6.44 34.87 14.03
CA HIS A 201 -5.32 35.71 14.41
C HIS A 201 -4.76 36.41 13.17
N ASP A 202 -4.32 37.65 13.31
CA ASP A 202 -3.77 38.43 12.20
C ASP A 202 -2.33 37.97 11.94
N ILE A 203 -2.16 37.06 10.99
CA ILE A 203 -0.85 36.51 10.64
C ILE A 203 -0.16 37.49 9.71
N ASP A 204 1.10 37.81 10.01
CA ASP A 204 1.90 38.68 9.14
C ASP A 204 1.96 38.09 7.71
N PRO A 205 1.56 38.86 6.66
CA PRO A 205 1.51 38.40 5.28
C PRO A 205 2.73 37.61 4.76
N PRO A 206 4.00 37.98 5.05
CA PRO A 206 5.15 37.18 4.61
C PRO A 206 5.16 35.75 5.18
N VAL A 207 4.75 35.54 6.44
CA VAL A 207 4.66 34.17 7.00
C VAL A 207 3.50 33.39 6.39
N LEU A 208 2.37 34.05 6.17
CA LEU A 208 1.23 33.46 5.48
C LEU A 208 1.65 32.92 4.09
N ASP A 209 2.35 33.74 3.30
CA ASP A 209 2.85 33.35 1.97
C ASP A 209 3.81 32.16 2.02
N PHE A 210 4.73 32.14 3.01
CA PHE A 210 5.64 31.01 3.19
C PHE A 210 4.92 29.73 3.60
N ILE A 211 3.88 29.81 4.44
CA ILE A 211 3.05 28.65 4.81
C ILE A 211 2.34 28.11 3.58
N ILE A 212 1.67 28.97 2.82
CA ILE A 212 0.95 28.59 1.59
C ILE A 212 1.89 27.94 0.58
N LYS A 213 3.06 28.55 0.35
CA LYS A 213 4.09 27.99 -0.54
C LYS A 213 4.55 26.59 -0.08
N SER A 214 4.77 26.42 1.23
CA SER A 214 5.20 25.13 1.79
C SER A 214 4.12 24.05 1.66
N LEU A 215 2.84 24.43 1.81
CA LEU A 215 1.71 23.52 1.58
C LEU A 215 1.58 23.14 0.10
N HIS A 216 1.81 24.06 -0.84
CA HIS A 216 1.82 23.75 -2.27
C HIS A 216 2.90 22.72 -2.64
N ILE A 217 4.10 22.83 -2.07
CA ILE A 217 5.15 21.84 -2.33
C ILE A 217 4.78 20.47 -1.70
N ASN A 218 4.02 20.43 -0.60
CA ASN A 218 3.44 19.16 -0.11
C ASN A 218 2.46 18.55 -1.14
N VAL A 219 1.65 19.36 -1.82
CA VAL A 219 0.80 18.91 -2.94
C VAL A 219 1.64 18.35 -4.08
N GLU A 220 2.73 19.01 -4.46
CA GLU A 220 3.63 18.52 -5.52
C GLU A 220 4.19 17.13 -5.22
N ILE A 221 4.56 16.85 -3.97
CA ILE A 221 5.07 15.53 -3.58
C ILE A 221 3.95 14.48 -3.63
N LEU A 222 2.72 14.81 -3.20
CA LEU A 222 1.58 13.92 -3.36
C LEU A 222 1.28 13.63 -4.84
N LEU A 223 1.38 14.64 -5.71
CA LEU A 223 1.23 14.47 -7.17
C LEU A 223 2.31 13.55 -7.75
N MET A 224 3.55 13.65 -7.25
CA MET A 224 4.62 12.72 -7.60
C MET A 224 4.26 11.28 -7.21
N LEU A 225 3.76 11.06 -5.99
CA LEU A 225 3.29 9.74 -5.57
C LEU A 225 2.18 9.23 -6.50
N VAL A 226 1.16 10.04 -6.78
CA VAL A 226 0.08 9.67 -7.73
C VAL A 226 0.65 9.31 -9.10
N LYS A 227 1.61 10.07 -9.62
CA LYS A 227 2.25 9.80 -10.91
C LYS A 227 2.97 8.46 -10.89
N TYR A 228 3.68 8.14 -9.82
CA TYR A 228 4.33 6.85 -9.64
C TYR A 228 3.31 5.70 -9.62
N PHE A 229 2.28 5.79 -8.78
CA PHE A 229 1.28 4.72 -8.66
C PHE A 229 0.47 4.52 -9.95
N LYS A 230 0.30 5.57 -10.76
CA LYS A 230 -0.44 5.51 -12.04
C LYS A 230 0.41 5.07 -13.23
N HIS A 231 1.66 5.53 -13.34
CA HIS A 231 2.48 5.35 -14.54
C HIS A 231 3.82 4.67 -14.30
N ASN A 232 4.15 4.27 -13.06
CA ASN A 232 5.46 3.75 -12.68
C ASN A 232 6.61 4.71 -13.04
N GLN A 233 6.40 6.02 -12.86
CA GLN A 233 7.39 7.05 -13.20
C GLN A 233 7.64 7.93 -11.98
N ILE A 234 8.90 8.03 -11.57
CA ILE A 234 9.37 9.08 -10.66
C ILE A 234 9.98 10.17 -11.54
N ASN A 235 9.39 11.37 -11.51
CA ASN A 235 10.10 12.52 -12.04
C ASN A 235 11.24 12.80 -11.06
N ASN A 236 12.49 12.61 -11.49
CA ASN A 236 13.65 13.13 -10.77
C ASN A 236 13.55 14.65 -10.75
N THR A 237 12.81 15.17 -9.79
CA THR A 237 12.72 16.59 -9.53
C THR A 237 13.92 16.87 -8.64
N GLN A 238 14.93 17.52 -9.21
CA GLN A 238 16.08 18.10 -8.48
C GLN A 238 15.64 19.26 -7.56
N SER A 239 14.37 19.28 -7.15
CA SER A 239 13.80 20.36 -6.36
C SER A 239 14.31 20.26 -4.93
N ASP A 240 14.90 21.35 -4.45
CA ASP A 240 15.27 21.51 -3.05
C ASP A 240 13.99 21.66 -2.21
N TYR A 241 13.48 20.53 -1.72
CA TYR A 241 12.31 20.42 -0.84
C TYR A 241 12.56 20.86 0.61
N ALA A 242 13.74 21.42 0.92
CA ALA A 242 14.10 21.89 2.25
C ALA A 242 14.22 23.43 2.32
N SER A 243 14.57 24.08 1.21
CA SER A 243 14.76 25.54 1.14
C SER A 243 13.53 26.36 1.59
N ASP A 244 12.32 25.94 1.23
CA ASP A 244 11.07 26.62 1.58
C ASP A 244 10.80 26.55 3.09
N ILE A 245 11.03 25.39 3.69
CA ILE A 245 10.86 25.19 5.14
C ILE A 245 11.89 26.00 5.93
N ALA A 246 13.14 26.02 5.47
CA ALA A 246 14.17 26.83 6.12
C ALA A 246 13.85 28.33 6.06
N ALA A 247 13.31 28.81 4.94
CA ALA A 247 12.84 30.19 4.81
C ALA A 247 11.64 30.49 5.73
N LEU A 248 10.68 29.57 5.82
CA LEU A 248 9.52 29.68 6.71
C LEU A 248 9.95 29.75 8.19
N GLU A 249 10.83 28.84 8.62
CA GLU A 249 11.36 28.84 10.00
C GLU A 249 12.10 30.15 10.30
N LYS A 250 12.95 30.60 9.37
CA LYS A 250 13.68 31.87 9.53
C LYS A 250 12.73 33.06 9.67
N SER A 251 11.68 33.13 8.84
CA SER A 251 10.67 34.19 8.92
C SER A 251 9.95 34.18 10.27
N PHE A 252 9.57 32.99 10.76
CA PHE A 252 8.95 32.83 12.07
C PHE A 252 9.86 33.28 13.22
N TRP A 253 11.14 32.88 13.23
CA TRP A 253 12.09 33.31 14.26
C TRP A 253 12.31 34.82 14.29
N GLN A 254 12.18 35.51 13.15
CA GLN A 254 12.28 36.96 13.06
C GLN A 254 11.06 37.68 13.66
N MET A 255 9.92 37.01 13.78
CA MET A 255 8.68 37.56 14.36
C MET A 255 8.56 37.34 15.86
N LEU A 256 9.30 36.37 16.41
CA LEU A 256 9.22 36.08 17.83
C LEU A 256 9.79 37.24 18.66
N PRO A 257 9.09 37.66 19.74
CA PRO A 257 9.63 38.66 20.64
C PRO A 257 10.94 38.13 21.25
N GLY A 258 11.97 38.99 21.32
CA GLY A 258 13.29 38.61 21.83
C GLY A 258 13.31 38.12 23.28
N ASN A 259 12.23 38.32 24.03
CA ASN A 259 12.05 37.82 25.39
C ASN A 259 11.13 36.59 25.39
N LEU A 260 11.71 35.41 25.52
CA LEU A 260 11.01 34.11 25.56
C LEU A 260 9.99 33.99 26.73
N GLU A 261 10.12 34.82 27.77
CA GLU A 261 9.17 34.87 28.90
C GLU A 261 7.78 35.40 28.49
N LEU A 262 7.69 36.18 27.40
CA LEU A 262 6.40 36.62 26.84
C LEU A 262 5.76 35.57 25.93
N LEU A 263 6.49 34.50 25.57
CA LEU A 263 6.00 33.44 24.68
C LEU A 263 4.93 32.57 25.37
N ASP A 264 5.07 32.35 26.68
CA ASP A 264 4.08 31.65 27.50
C ASP A 264 2.76 32.43 27.63
N LEU A 265 2.78 33.74 27.37
CA LEU A 265 1.62 34.63 27.43
C LEU A 265 0.93 34.82 26.07
N ALA A 266 1.59 34.42 24.97
CA ALA A 266 1.10 34.64 23.61
C ALA A 266 0.78 33.32 22.91
N GLU A 267 -0.41 32.78 23.23
CA GLU A 267 -1.01 31.57 22.66
C GLU A 267 -0.91 31.49 21.12
N GLU A 268 -0.94 32.64 20.45
CA GLU A 268 -0.87 32.79 19.00
C GLU A 268 0.44 32.26 18.40
N PHE A 269 1.58 32.60 19.01
CA PHE A 269 2.90 32.15 18.56
C PHE A 269 3.10 30.65 18.79
N LEU A 270 2.53 30.10 19.87
CA LEU A 270 2.57 28.65 20.15
C LEU A 270 1.77 27.88 19.10
N VAL A 271 0.58 28.36 18.75
CA VAL A 271 -0.23 27.73 17.69
C VAL A 271 0.47 27.86 16.34
N LEU A 272 1.16 28.98 16.07
CA LEU A 272 1.85 29.21 14.80
C LEU A 272 3.10 28.31 14.68
N ALA A 273 3.87 28.19 15.77
CA ALA A 273 4.98 27.25 15.86
C ALA A 273 4.51 25.80 15.61
N ALA A 274 3.39 25.42 16.22
CA ALA A 274 2.80 24.09 16.04
C ALA A 274 2.32 23.87 14.60
N LEU A 275 1.77 24.89 13.94
CA LEU A 275 1.39 24.84 12.53
C LEU A 275 2.62 24.63 11.63
N ILE A 276 3.66 25.46 11.78
CA ILE A 276 4.90 25.36 11.01
C ILE A 276 5.54 23.99 11.18
N ARG A 277 5.60 23.49 12.42
CA ARG A 277 6.07 22.14 12.71
C ARG A 277 5.26 21.08 11.98
N ASN A 278 3.93 21.16 11.99
CA ASN A 278 3.10 20.16 11.31
C ASN A 278 3.21 20.23 9.77
N VAL A 279 3.44 21.42 9.19
CA VAL A 279 3.73 21.56 7.76
C VAL A 279 5.03 20.82 7.41
N LYS A 280 6.07 20.98 8.24
CA LYS A 280 7.35 20.30 8.10
C LYS A 280 7.26 18.80 8.34
N ASP A 281 6.54 18.36 9.37
CA ASP A 281 6.35 16.94 9.67
C ASP A 281 5.58 16.24 8.54
N THR A 282 4.59 16.93 7.95
CA THR A 282 3.87 16.46 6.76
C THR A 282 4.83 16.27 5.58
N ARG A 283 5.69 17.27 5.29
CA ARG A 283 6.74 17.17 4.26
C ARG A 283 7.65 15.97 4.50
N GLY A 284 8.14 15.82 5.74
CA GLY A 284 9.05 14.73 6.10
C GLY A 284 8.42 13.35 5.93
N CYS A 285 7.15 13.18 6.28
CA CYS A 285 6.42 11.93 6.07
C CYS A 285 6.20 11.64 4.58
N LEU A 286 5.82 12.65 3.78
CA LEU A 286 5.65 12.52 2.33
C LEU A 286 6.95 12.15 1.61
N LEU A 287 8.08 12.77 1.98
CA LEU A 287 9.38 12.43 1.41
C LEU A 287 9.84 11.02 1.81
N LYS A 288 9.56 10.57 3.04
CA LYS A 288 9.81 9.18 3.44
C LYS A 288 8.99 8.18 2.61
N LEU A 289 7.73 8.52 2.29
CA LEU A 289 6.91 7.71 1.39
C LEU A 289 7.52 7.68 -0.02
N ALA A 290 7.91 8.83 -0.57
CA ALA A 290 8.50 8.92 -1.90
C ALA A 290 9.83 8.14 -2.00
N ASN A 291 10.71 8.27 -1.01
CA ASN A 291 12.00 7.59 -0.97
C ASN A 291 11.90 6.07 -0.73
N ALA A 292 10.79 5.60 -0.16
CA ALA A 292 10.55 4.17 0.05
C ALA A 292 9.95 3.47 -1.18
N LEU A 293 9.65 4.20 -2.25
CA LEU A 293 9.15 3.62 -3.49
C LEU A 293 10.28 2.87 -4.21
N PRO A 294 10.03 1.64 -4.70
CA PRO A 294 11.03 0.93 -5.49
C PRO A 294 11.29 1.66 -6.82
N GLU A 295 12.51 1.54 -7.31
CA GLU A 295 12.89 2.09 -8.61
C GLU A 295 11.93 1.59 -9.71
N PRO A 296 11.52 2.46 -10.64
CA PRO A 296 10.62 2.07 -11.71
C PRO A 296 11.29 0.98 -12.56
N GLU A 297 10.67 -0.20 -12.62
CA GLU A 297 11.03 -1.25 -13.58
C GLU A 297 10.98 -0.67 -15.00
N GLY A 298 12.14 -0.59 -15.66
CA GLY A 298 12.31 -0.16 -17.05
C GLY A 298 12.00 -1.25 -18.06
#